data_AF-A0AAJ2SF43-F1
#
_entry.id   AF-A0AAJ2SF43-F1
#
_cell.length_a   1.000
_cell.length_b   1.000
_cell.length_c   1.000
_cell.angle_alpha   90.00
_cell.angle_beta   90.00
_cell.angle_gamma   90.00
#
_symmetry.space_group_name_H-M   'P 1'
#
loop_
_entity.id
_entity.type
_entity.pdbx_description
1 polymer ?
#
loop_
_entity_poly.entity_id
_entity_poly.type
_entity_poly.pdbx_seq_one_letter_code
_entity_poly.pdbx_strand_id
1 'polypeptide(L)'
;MNSYMVSDATYTEDGKISNKHRHSKWFVNKLVSKGERVALHTKVGQDKERKNGDVLWHHIYWNFKTPIWNDDGDAAVLVEISNWKTTKAR
;
A
#
# COMPACT_ATOMS: atom_id res chain seq x y z
N MET A 1 13.69 -2.26 2.68
CA MET A 1 12.86 -1.85 1.53
C MET A 1 12.94 -0.35 1.40
N ASN A 2 13.59 0.19 0.37
CA ASN A 2 13.52 1.62 0.10
C ASN A 2 12.64 1.78 -1.14
N SER A 3 11.49 2.43 -0.97
CA SER A 3 10.57 2.86 -2.05
C SER A 3 9.65 1.78 -2.64
N TYR A 4 8.56 1.48 -1.92
CA TYR A 4 7.41 0.72 -2.43
C TYR A 4 6.15 1.58 -2.40
N MET A 5 5.21 1.26 -3.28
CA MET A 5 3.87 1.83 -3.32
C MET A 5 2.84 0.71 -3.42
N VAL A 6 1.69 0.87 -2.77
CA VAL A 6 0.51 0.05 -3.05
C VAL A 6 -0.49 0.91 -3.81
N SER A 7 -1.07 0.35 -4.86
CA SER A 7 -2.19 0.94 -5.60
C SER A 7 -3.39 0.00 -5.58
N ASP A 8 -4.60 0.57 -5.59
CA ASP A 8 -5.78 -0.21 -5.92
C ASP A 8 -5.77 -0.53 -7.43
N ALA A 9 -6.02 -1.80 -7.76
CA ALA A 9 -6.31 -2.20 -9.12
C ALA A 9 -7.82 -2.25 -9.30
N THR A 10 -8.28 -1.60 -10.35
CA THR A 10 -9.60 -1.82 -10.93
C THR A 10 -9.42 -2.65 -12.19
N TYR A 11 -10.44 -3.40 -12.56
CA TYR A 11 -10.38 -4.26 -13.74
C TYR A 11 -11.36 -3.76 -14.81
N THR A 12 -10.99 -3.94 -16.06
CA THR A 12 -11.89 -3.80 -17.21
C THR A 12 -12.87 -4.97 -17.24
N GLU A 13 -13.94 -4.87 -18.04
CA GLU A 13 -14.95 -5.95 -18.17
C GLU A 13 -14.34 -7.30 -18.61
N ASP A 14 -13.20 -7.28 -19.31
CA ASP A 14 -12.43 -8.48 -19.73
C ASP A 14 -11.39 -8.95 -18.69
N GLY A 15 -11.43 -8.43 -17.46
CA GLY A 15 -10.59 -8.88 -16.34
C GLY A 15 -9.12 -8.46 -16.41
N LYS A 16 -8.77 -7.49 -17.28
CA LYS A 16 -7.42 -6.88 -17.30
C LYS A 16 -7.34 -5.73 -16.31
N ILE A 17 -6.14 -5.45 -15.82
CA ILE A 17 -5.90 -4.27 -14.98
C ILE A 17 -6.23 -3.02 -15.81
N SER A 18 -7.19 -2.23 -15.33
CA SER A 18 -7.53 -0.95 -15.91
C SER A 18 -6.50 0.10 -15.50
N ASN A 19 -6.35 1.15 -16.33
CA ASN A 19 -5.47 2.28 -16.03
C ASN A 19 -6.06 3.26 -14.98
N LYS A 20 -7.24 2.96 -14.42
CA LYS A 20 -7.84 3.75 -13.34
C LYS A 20 -7.22 3.33 -12.00
N HIS A 21 -6.13 3.99 -11.62
CA HIS A 21 -5.62 3.97 -10.27
C HIS A 21 -6.33 5.06 -9.47
N ARG A 22 -7.25 4.68 -8.59
CA ARG A 22 -8.03 5.66 -7.81
C ARG A 22 -7.29 6.08 -6.55
N HIS A 23 -6.49 5.18 -5.99
CA HIS A 23 -5.82 5.33 -4.72
C HIS A 23 -4.42 4.72 -4.78
N SER A 24 -3.41 5.49 -4.38
CA SER A 24 -2.05 4.98 -4.17
C SER A 24 -1.47 5.43 -2.82
N LYS A 25 -0.81 4.51 -2.10
CA LYS A 25 -0.08 4.76 -0.85
C LYS A 25 1.40 4.53 -1.08
N TRP A 26 2.19 5.56 -0.83
CA TRP A 26 3.64 5.43 -0.76
C TRP A 26 4.07 4.96 0.63
N PHE A 27 4.95 3.96 0.69
CA PHE A 27 5.67 3.56 1.89
C PHE A 27 6.99 4.34 1.98
N VAL A 28 6.90 5.64 2.27
CA VAL A 28 8.08 6.51 2.35
C VAL A 28 8.87 6.21 3.62
N ASN A 29 10.19 6.00 3.47
CA ASN A 29 11.16 5.91 4.57
C ASN A 29 10.89 4.82 5.63
N LYS A 30 10.18 3.73 5.28
CA LYS A 30 10.02 2.58 6.19
C LYS A 30 11.12 1.54 5.96
N LEU A 31 12.11 1.57 6.84
CA LEU A 31 13.15 0.55 6.93
C LEU A 31 12.57 -0.73 7.54
N VAL A 32 12.19 -1.67 6.67
CA VAL A 32 11.75 -3.02 7.04
C VAL A 32 12.89 -3.99 6.79
N SER A 33 13.24 -4.77 7.80
CA SER A 33 14.32 -5.77 7.76
C SER A 33 13.81 -7.12 7.28
N LYS A 34 14.72 -7.97 6.77
CA LYS A 34 14.39 -9.35 6.40
C LYS A 34 13.83 -10.09 7.61
N GLY A 35 12.65 -10.71 7.44
CA GLY A 35 11.97 -11.46 8.50
C GLY A 35 10.88 -10.67 9.23
N GLU A 36 10.85 -9.35 9.09
CA GLU A 36 9.75 -8.50 9.56
C GLU A 36 8.57 -8.53 8.59
N ARG A 37 7.42 -8.04 9.03
CA ARG A 37 6.19 -8.02 8.23
C ARG A 37 5.55 -6.63 8.22
N VAL A 38 4.91 -6.29 7.10
CA VAL A 38 4.10 -5.07 6.97
C VAL A 38 2.64 -5.46 6.85
N ALA A 39 1.79 -4.83 7.66
CA ALA A 39 0.34 -4.93 7.54
C ALA A 39 -0.23 -3.57 7.15
N LEU A 40 -0.71 -3.45 5.92
CA LEU A 40 -1.43 -2.26 5.46
C LEU A 40 -2.90 -2.37 5.85
N HIS A 41 -3.38 -1.38 6.60
CA HIS A 41 -4.78 -1.22 6.99
C HIS A 41 -5.36 -0.07 6.18
N THR A 42 -6.46 -0.32 5.47
CA THR A 42 -7.12 0.74 4.68
C THR A 42 -7.91 1.73 5.56
N LYS A 43 -8.33 1.31 6.76
CA LYS A 43 -9.11 2.12 7.70
C LYS A 43 -8.32 3.22 8.42
N VAL A 44 -9.05 4.09 9.13
CA VAL A 44 -8.49 5.07 10.07
C VAL A 44 -7.72 4.41 11.21
N GLY A 45 -6.51 4.92 11.47
CA GLY A 45 -5.66 4.54 12.59
C GLY A 45 -4.33 5.28 12.58
N GLN A 46 -3.46 4.89 13.51
CA GLN A 46 -2.11 5.43 13.62
C GLN A 46 -1.11 4.30 13.40
N ASP A 47 -0.10 4.59 12.59
CA ASP A 47 1.01 3.67 12.33
C ASP A 47 1.64 3.23 13.66
N LYS A 48 1.91 1.94 13.77
CA LYS A 48 2.50 1.37 14.98
C LYS A 48 3.27 0.10 14.68
N GLU A 49 4.17 -0.22 15.57
CA GLU A 49 4.92 -1.46 15.54
C GLU A 49 4.44 -2.40 16.66
N ARG A 50 4.35 -3.69 16.34
CA ARG A 50 3.92 -4.70 17.31
C ARG A 50 4.72 -5.98 17.11
N LYS A 51 5.30 -6.51 18.19
CA LYS A 51 5.85 -7.87 18.17
C LYS A 51 4.73 -8.89 18.29
N ASN A 52 4.78 -9.93 17.46
CA ASN A 52 3.95 -11.12 17.57
C ASN A 52 4.86 -12.35 17.50
N GLY A 53 5.15 -12.95 18.66
CA GLY A 53 6.28 -13.85 18.81
C GLY A 53 7.60 -13.15 18.47
N ASP A 54 8.43 -13.82 17.66
CA ASP A 54 9.73 -13.29 17.22
C ASP A 54 9.64 -12.37 16.00
N VAL A 55 8.44 -12.12 15.47
CA VAL A 55 8.22 -11.30 14.27
C VAL A 55 7.78 -9.89 14.66
N LEU A 56 8.52 -8.88 14.20
CA LEU A 56 8.09 -7.49 14.25
C LEU A 56 7.13 -7.19 13.10
N TRP A 57 5.95 -6.66 13.43
CA TRP A 57 4.95 -6.20 12.48
C TRP A 57 4.88 -4.68 12.46
N HIS A 58 4.99 -4.12 11.26
CA HIS A 58 4.77 -2.72 10.94
C HIS A 58 3.33 -2.53 10.48
N HIS A 59 2.46 -2.05 11.37
CA HIS A 59 1.08 -1.72 11.04
C HIS A 59 1.04 -0.30 10.46
N ILE A 60 0.61 -0.18 9.20
CA ILE A 60 0.54 1.08 8.46
C ILE A 60 -0.92 1.36 8.12
N TYR A 61 -1.39 2.58 8.38
CA TYR A 61 -2.78 2.97 8.16
C TYR A 61 -2.90 3.97 6.99
N TRP A 62 -3.81 3.67 6.08
CA TRP A 62 -4.09 4.50 4.91
C TRP A 62 -5.25 5.48 5.15
N ASN A 63 -5.94 5.37 6.29
CA ASN A 63 -6.89 6.36 6.77
C ASN A 63 -8.09 6.64 5.85
N PHE A 64 -8.55 5.64 5.10
CA PHE A 64 -9.87 5.71 4.47
C PHE A 64 -10.97 5.54 5.51
N LYS A 65 -12.05 6.30 5.29
CA LYS A 65 -13.29 6.20 6.07
C LYS A 65 -14.24 5.14 5.50
N THR A 66 -13.98 4.68 4.28
CA THR A 66 -14.74 3.65 3.57
C THR A 66 -13.80 2.51 3.16
N PRO A 67 -14.30 1.28 3.01
CA PRO A 67 -13.52 0.19 2.41
C PRO A 67 -13.00 0.57 1.01
N ILE A 68 -11.79 0.11 0.67
CA ILE A 68 -11.18 0.31 -0.66
C ILE A 68 -11.22 -0.99 -1.49
N TRP A 69 -11.13 -2.15 -0.82
CA TRP A 69 -11.22 -3.46 -1.44
C TRP A 69 -12.33 -4.23 -0.75
N ASN A 70 -13.52 -4.18 -1.32
CA ASN A 70 -14.73 -4.76 -0.74
C ASN A 70 -15.65 -5.42 -1.76
N ASP A 71 -15.34 -5.32 -3.04
CA ASP A 71 -16.11 -5.90 -4.12
C ASP A 71 -15.30 -6.98 -4.85
N ASP A 72 -16.03 -7.91 -5.49
CA ASP A 72 -15.40 -8.97 -6.27
C ASP A 72 -14.60 -8.36 -7.42
N GLY A 73 -13.32 -8.75 -7.49
CA GLY A 73 -12.36 -8.21 -8.44
C GLY A 73 -11.52 -7.07 -7.92
N ASP A 74 -11.71 -6.55 -6.70
CA ASP A 74 -10.75 -5.60 -6.13
C ASP A 74 -9.41 -6.29 -5.81
N ALA A 75 -8.30 -5.64 -6.15
CA ALA A 75 -6.97 -6.15 -5.84
C ALA A 75 -5.99 -5.06 -5.40
N ALA A 76 -5.02 -5.49 -4.60
CA ALA A 76 -3.86 -4.68 -4.22
C ALA A 76 -2.69 -4.97 -5.16
N VAL A 77 -2.12 -3.93 -5.76
CA VAL A 77 -0.89 -4.04 -6.55
C VAL A 77 0.26 -3.43 -5.76
N LEU A 78 1.26 -4.25 -5.42
CA LEU A 78 2.51 -3.79 -4.83
C LEU A 78 3.49 -3.44 -5.97
N VAL A 79 3.92 -2.19 -5.97
CA VAL A 79 4.88 -1.65 -6.95
C VAL A 79 6.18 -1.36 -6.23
N GLU A 80 7.28 -1.94 -6.72
CA GLU A 80 8.62 -1.53 -6.35
C GLU A 80 9.02 -0.31 -7.18
N ILE A 81 9.37 0.79 -6.52
CA ILE A 81 9.77 2.05 -7.17
C ILE A 81 11.27 2.23 -6.93
N SER A 82 12.07 1.60 -7.78
CA SER A 82 13.54 1.64 -7.66
C SER A 82 14.14 3.04 -7.87
N ASN A 83 13.47 3.91 -8.65
CA ASN A 83 13.87 5.29 -8.85
C ASN A 83 12.65 6.18 -9.16
N TRP A 84 12.64 7.41 -8.66
CA TRP A 84 11.58 8.39 -8.95
C TRP A 84 12.08 9.82 -8.81
N LYS A 85 11.47 10.74 -9.56
CA LYS A 85 11.69 12.19 -9.48
C LYS A 85 10.36 12.91 -9.65
N THR A 86 10.18 14.01 -8.93
CA THR A 86 9.00 14.88 -9.08
C THR A 86 9.42 16.34 -9.26
N THR A 87 8.59 17.11 -9.93
CA THR A 87 8.72 18.57 -10.06
C THR A 87 7.43 19.18 -9.59
N LYS A 88 7.50 20.09 -8.61
CA LYS A 88 6.30 20.79 -8.13
C LYS A 88 5.73 21.65 -9.26
N ALA A 89 4.46 21.46 -9.59
CA ALA A 89 3.76 22.39 -10.49
C ALA A 89 3.74 23.79 -9.84
N ARG A 90 3.95 24.82 -10.66
CA ARG A 90 3.88 26.22 -10.24
C ARG A 90 2.44 26.67 -10.11
#